data_AF-A0A1M7YBU2-F1
#
_entry.id   AF-A0A1M7YBU2-F1
#
_cell.length_a   1.000
_cell.length_b   1.000
_cell.length_c   1.000
_cell.angle_alpha   90.00
_cell.angle_beta   90.00
_cell.angle_gamma   90.00
#
_symmetry.space_group_name_H-M   'P 1'
#
loop_
_entity.id
_entity.type
_entity.pdbx_description
1 polymer ?
#
loop_
_entity_poly.entity_id
_entity_poly.type
_entity_poly.pdbx_seq_one_letter_code
_entity_poly.pdbx_strand_id
1 'polypeptide(L)'
;MAIRYPKEVKEYIKSVIPGRRFDEVADLVNKKFKTDYSEQQMYSFAKNNKIKNGLGTGRKNPYSDVFPKEVFLYIHKNYKGVGPKEMSERLNKIFDRSYTKDQVKEFYANHSLNSGLDGRFKKGHIPINGFTSDNLPPGGFKYRFKKGQKCKNHRPVGSERVSVDGYVEIKVEEPNVWRLKQHVVWEQHNGKVPEGTKLIFLDGNKENVTIGNLEVVTNDEMLEMNRNGLRYDDPDFTRTGILIAKVNRTAAKRKRGEDN
;
A
#
# COMPACT_ATOMS: atom_id res chain seq x y z
N MET A 1 39.87 32.99 -11.22
CA MET A 1 40.69 32.14 -12.11
C MET A 1 40.14 30.73 -12.12
N ALA A 2 40.00 30.10 -13.29
CA ALA A 2 39.55 28.72 -13.39
C ALA A 2 40.70 27.78 -12.97
N ILE A 3 40.55 27.09 -11.83
CA ILE A 3 41.53 26.10 -11.37
C ILE A 3 41.52 24.91 -12.33
N ARG A 4 42.69 24.58 -12.88
CA ARG A 4 42.87 23.41 -13.75
C ARG A 4 43.39 22.24 -12.92
N TYR A 5 42.50 21.32 -12.60
CA TYR A 5 42.87 20.06 -11.93
C TYR A 5 43.72 19.17 -12.86
N PRO A 6 44.81 18.57 -12.37
CA PRO A 6 45.53 17.51 -13.09
C PRO A 6 44.61 16.33 -13.45
N LYS A 7 44.92 15.60 -14.53
CA LYS A 7 44.07 14.50 -15.03
C LYS A 7 43.80 13.43 -13.96
N GLU A 8 44.84 13.04 -13.22
CA GLU A 8 44.76 12.06 -12.13
C GLU A 8 43.84 12.52 -10.98
N VAL A 9 43.94 13.82 -10.61
CA VAL A 9 43.09 14.43 -9.59
C VAL A 9 41.63 14.45 -10.05
N LYS A 10 41.35 14.74 -11.32
CA LYS A 10 39.99 14.72 -11.88
C LYS A 10 39.36 13.33 -11.79
N GLU A 11 40.10 12.28 -12.17
CA GLU A 11 39.61 10.90 -12.12
C GLU A 11 39.31 10.47 -10.69
N TYR A 12 40.17 10.86 -9.74
CA TYR A 12 39.92 10.60 -8.33
C TYR A 12 38.70 11.37 -7.78
N ILE A 13 38.56 12.66 -8.08
CA ILE A 13 37.39 13.44 -7.65
C ILE A 13 36.10 12.80 -8.17
N LYS A 14 36.06 12.37 -9.44
CA LYS A 14 34.90 11.70 -10.02
C LYS A 14 34.52 10.42 -9.28
N SER A 15 35.48 9.64 -8.80
CA SER A 15 35.20 8.37 -8.11
C SER A 15 34.74 8.57 -6.67
N VAL A 16 35.13 9.65 -6.00
CA VAL A 16 34.77 9.89 -4.59
C VAL A 16 33.50 10.73 -4.39
N ILE A 17 33.00 11.44 -5.42
CA ILE A 17 31.78 12.28 -5.31
C ILE A 17 30.52 11.48 -4.94
N PRO A 18 30.21 10.31 -5.54
CA PRO A 18 28.97 9.60 -5.24
C PRO A 18 28.85 9.23 -3.75
N GLY A 19 27.76 9.66 -3.11
CA GLY A 19 27.45 9.37 -1.71
C GLY A 19 28.20 10.20 -0.67
N ARG A 20 29.05 11.17 -1.09
CA ARG A 20 29.85 11.99 -0.16
C ARG A 20 29.55 13.47 -0.25
N ARG A 21 29.79 14.17 0.86
CA ARG A 21 29.69 15.63 0.92
C ARG A 21 30.96 16.28 0.39
N PHE A 22 30.85 17.52 -0.10
CA PHE A 22 31.97 18.19 -0.77
C PHE A 22 33.09 18.61 0.18
N ASP A 23 32.81 18.78 1.48
CA ASP A 23 33.80 18.93 2.54
C ASP A 23 34.61 17.63 2.73
N GLU A 24 33.95 16.49 2.86
CA GLU A 24 34.63 15.18 2.93
C GLU A 24 35.44 14.87 1.67
N VAL A 25 34.91 15.22 0.50
CA VAL A 25 35.62 15.05 -0.77
C VAL A 25 36.87 15.92 -0.80
N ALA A 26 36.81 17.16 -0.30
CA ALA A 26 37.97 18.04 -0.19
C ALA A 26 39.04 17.44 0.74
N ASP A 27 38.64 16.96 1.92
CA ASP A 27 39.55 16.31 2.88
C ASP A 27 40.26 15.08 2.27
N LEU A 28 39.52 14.24 1.54
CA LEU A 28 40.07 13.05 0.89
C LEU A 28 41.06 13.40 -0.22
N VAL A 29 40.73 14.38 -1.06
CA VAL A 29 41.59 14.82 -2.17
C VAL A 29 42.84 15.50 -1.62
N ASN A 30 42.69 16.37 -0.63
CA ASN A 30 43.79 17.07 0.03
C ASN A 30 44.73 16.10 0.73
N LYS A 31 44.19 15.09 1.42
CA LYS A 31 44.98 14.03 2.05
C LYS A 31 45.74 13.18 1.03
N LYS A 32 45.11 12.83 -0.09
CA LYS A 32 45.72 11.95 -1.10
C LYS A 32 46.80 12.65 -1.93
N PHE A 33 46.54 13.88 -2.36
CA PHE A 33 47.42 14.61 -3.29
C PHE A 33 48.24 15.71 -2.62
N LYS A 34 48.14 15.87 -1.29
CA LYS A 34 48.81 16.93 -0.52
C LYS A 34 48.50 18.32 -1.10
N THR A 35 47.21 18.57 -1.32
CA THR A 35 46.67 19.81 -1.90
C THR A 35 45.82 20.55 -0.87
N ASP A 36 45.39 21.76 -1.19
CA ASP A 36 44.64 22.67 -0.32
C ASP A 36 43.26 23.05 -0.91
N TYR A 37 42.64 22.12 -1.66
CA TYR A 37 41.38 22.40 -2.30
C TYR A 37 40.24 22.62 -1.29
N SER A 38 39.32 23.55 -1.59
CA SER A 38 38.19 23.87 -0.73
C SER A 38 36.90 23.10 -1.08
N GLU A 39 35.96 23.02 -0.13
CA GLU A 39 34.61 22.47 -0.37
C GLU A 39 33.95 23.10 -1.61
N GLN A 40 34.07 24.42 -1.76
CA GLN A 40 33.49 25.17 -2.87
C GLN A 40 34.11 24.79 -4.22
N GLN A 41 35.39 24.44 -4.23
CA GLN A 41 36.10 23.98 -5.42
C GLN A 41 35.64 22.58 -5.85
N MET A 42 35.38 21.68 -4.90
CA MET A 42 34.80 20.36 -5.18
C MET A 42 33.36 20.47 -5.68
N TYR A 43 32.54 21.34 -5.07
CA TYR A 43 31.20 21.66 -5.56
C TYR A 43 31.22 22.19 -7.00
N SER A 44 32.10 23.16 -7.27
CA SER A 44 32.24 23.77 -8.60
C SER A 44 32.69 22.75 -9.64
N PHE A 45 33.62 21.85 -9.27
CA PHE A 45 34.04 20.76 -10.14
C PHE A 45 32.87 19.82 -10.48
N ALA A 46 32.11 19.36 -9.49
CA ALA A 46 30.98 18.47 -9.68
C ALA A 46 29.89 19.11 -10.57
N LYS A 47 29.55 20.38 -10.29
CA LYS A 47 28.59 21.18 -11.09
C LYS A 47 29.01 21.28 -12.55
N ASN A 48 30.26 21.65 -12.83
CA ASN A 48 30.76 21.83 -14.19
C ASN A 48 30.86 20.50 -14.96
N ASN A 49 31.05 19.38 -14.26
CA ASN A 49 31.10 18.04 -14.87
C ASN A 49 29.75 17.30 -14.83
N LYS A 50 28.65 17.96 -14.40
CA LYS A 50 27.31 17.36 -14.29
C LYS A 50 27.26 16.10 -13.41
N ILE A 51 28.08 16.06 -12.35
CA ILE A 51 28.14 14.93 -11.41
C ILE A 51 27.30 15.26 -10.19
N LYS A 52 26.37 14.38 -9.85
CA LYS A 52 25.56 14.47 -8.63
C LYS A 52 26.21 13.64 -7.54
N ASN A 53 26.32 14.18 -6.33
CA ASN A 53 26.77 13.41 -5.16
C ASN A 53 25.66 12.53 -4.57
N GLY A 54 24.42 12.67 -5.03
CA GLY A 54 23.29 11.84 -4.60
C GLY A 54 22.79 12.12 -3.18
N LEU A 55 23.29 13.18 -2.52
CA LEU A 55 22.81 13.63 -1.21
C LEU A 55 21.74 14.72 -1.38
N GLY A 56 20.76 14.75 -0.47
CA GLY A 56 19.74 15.80 -0.44
C GLY A 56 20.30 17.19 -0.10
N THR A 57 19.46 18.22 -0.22
CA THR A 57 19.83 19.60 0.15
C THR A 57 19.85 19.80 1.67
N GLY A 58 20.93 20.42 2.18
CA GLY A 58 21.07 20.83 3.58
C GLY A 58 21.85 19.83 4.48
N ARG A 59 22.66 20.38 5.39
CA ARG A 59 23.22 19.62 6.53
C ARG A 59 22.07 19.39 7.52
N LYS A 60 21.57 18.17 7.67
CA LYS A 60 20.70 17.84 8.80
C LYS A 60 21.56 17.73 10.05
N ASN A 61 21.46 18.69 10.98
CA ASN A 61 22.06 18.54 12.30
C ASN A 61 21.31 17.40 13.02
N PRO A 62 21.98 16.32 13.44
CA PRO A 62 21.32 15.24 14.17
C PRO A 62 20.93 15.65 15.60
N TYR A 63 21.46 16.77 16.09
CA TYR A 63 21.21 17.28 17.44
C TYR A 63 20.28 18.50 17.39
N SER A 64 19.55 18.72 18.49
CA SER A 64 18.71 19.92 18.68
C SER A 64 18.91 20.49 20.07
N ASP A 65 18.40 21.71 20.32
CA ASP A 65 18.43 22.30 21.67
C ASP A 65 17.66 21.45 22.67
N VAL A 66 16.60 20.79 22.20
CA VAL A 66 15.78 19.87 22.99
C VAL A 66 16.53 18.56 23.23
N PHE A 67 17.27 18.03 22.25
CA PHE A 67 18.08 16.81 22.39
C PHE A 67 19.55 17.11 22.05
N PRO A 68 20.33 17.63 23.03
CA PRO A 68 21.74 17.95 22.84
C PRO A 68 22.58 16.72 22.49
N LYS A 69 23.82 16.96 22.06
CA LYS A 69 24.75 15.93 21.59
C LYS A 69 24.93 14.79 22.59
N GLU A 70 25.14 15.08 23.88
CA GLU A 70 25.30 14.01 24.88
C GLU A 70 24.05 13.15 25.05
N VAL A 71 22.85 13.74 24.99
CA VAL A 71 21.57 13.02 25.09
C VAL A 71 21.34 12.14 23.87
N PHE A 72 21.57 12.68 22.67
CA PHE A 72 21.46 11.94 21.42
C PHE A 72 22.36 10.69 21.44
N LEU A 73 23.63 10.86 21.81
CA LEU A 73 24.59 9.75 21.88
C LEU A 73 24.16 8.70 22.92
N TYR A 74 23.63 9.15 24.06
CA TYR A 74 23.12 8.25 25.08
C TYR A 74 21.92 7.41 24.60
N ILE A 75 20.94 8.03 23.93
CA ILE A 75 19.78 7.32 23.39
C ILE A 75 20.23 6.27 22.37
N HIS A 76 21.08 6.65 21.41
CA HIS A 76 21.56 5.72 20.38
C HIS A 76 22.34 4.53 20.96
N LYS A 77 23.02 4.72 22.09
CA LYS A 77 23.73 3.64 22.80
C LYS A 77 22.79 2.71 23.57
N ASN A 78 21.64 3.20 24.08
CA ASN A 78 20.84 2.50 25.09
C ASN A 78 19.37 2.23 24.71
N TYR A 79 18.93 2.55 23.48
CA TYR A 79 17.51 2.42 23.12
C TYR A 79 16.99 0.97 22.98
N LYS A 80 17.88 -0.01 22.77
CA LYS A 80 17.48 -1.42 22.62
C LYS A 80 16.93 -1.98 23.93
N GLY A 81 15.74 -2.57 23.87
CA GLY A 81 15.01 -3.12 25.01
C GLY A 81 14.38 -2.08 25.93
N VAL A 82 14.54 -0.78 25.66
CA VAL A 82 14.09 0.30 26.55
C VAL A 82 12.95 1.08 25.89
N GLY A 83 11.81 1.12 26.58
CA GLY A 83 10.63 1.86 26.12
C GLY A 83 10.76 3.38 26.32
N PRO A 84 9.96 4.21 25.63
CA PRO A 84 10.05 5.66 25.75
C PRO A 84 9.88 6.21 27.17
N LYS A 85 9.01 5.58 27.99
CA LYS A 85 8.79 5.97 29.39
C LYS A 85 10.05 5.77 30.24
N GLU A 86 10.63 4.58 30.15
CA GLU A 86 11.83 4.24 30.91
C GLU A 86 13.03 5.06 30.43
N MET A 87 13.14 5.29 29.12
CA MET A 87 14.20 6.15 28.57
C MET A 87 14.04 7.60 29.06
N SER A 88 12.84 8.17 29.11
CA SER A 88 12.65 9.52 29.66
C SER A 88 13.07 9.62 31.13
N GLU A 89 12.75 8.61 31.94
CA GLU A 89 13.14 8.56 33.36
C GLU A 89 14.67 8.51 33.51
N ARG A 90 15.36 7.72 32.68
CA ARG A 90 16.83 7.64 32.65
C ARG A 90 17.47 8.97 32.25
N LEU A 91 16.94 9.60 31.20
CA LEU A 91 17.46 10.88 30.70
C LEU A 91 17.30 11.99 31.74
N ASN A 92 16.14 12.05 32.39
CA ASN A 92 15.85 13.05 33.41
C ASN A 92 16.78 12.90 34.62
N LYS A 93 17.10 11.66 35.01
CA LYS A 93 18.01 11.36 36.11
C LYS A 93 19.48 11.65 35.78
N ILE A 94 19.93 11.36 34.56
CA ILE A 94 21.35 11.44 34.19
C ILE A 94 21.75 12.86 33.78
N PHE A 95 20.87 13.56 33.06
CA PHE A 95 21.18 14.86 32.46
C PHE A 95 20.46 16.02 33.17
N ASP A 96 19.78 15.76 34.29
CA ASP A 96 18.97 16.73 35.03
C ASP A 96 17.98 17.49 34.12
N ARG A 97 17.16 16.71 33.42
CA ARG A 97 16.18 17.19 32.43
C ARG A 97 14.76 16.79 32.80
N SER A 98 13.79 17.33 32.05
CA SER A 98 12.36 17.07 32.24
C SER A 98 11.69 16.58 30.95
N TYR A 99 12.28 15.58 30.28
CA TYR A 99 11.68 14.93 29.12
C TYR A 99 10.41 14.18 29.50
N THR A 100 9.40 14.33 28.67
CA THR A 100 8.17 13.53 28.71
C THR A 100 8.35 12.24 27.92
N LYS A 101 7.53 11.23 28.24
CA LYS A 101 7.43 9.98 27.48
C LYS A 101 7.19 10.24 25.99
N ASP A 102 6.35 11.21 25.65
CA ASP A 102 5.96 11.50 24.27
C ASP A 102 7.08 12.16 23.48
N GLN A 103 7.85 13.07 24.08
CA GLN A 103 9.06 13.62 23.45
C GLN A 103 10.07 12.52 23.06
N VAL A 104 10.29 11.53 23.94
CA VAL A 104 11.18 10.42 23.64
C VAL A 104 10.57 9.46 22.60
N LYS A 105 9.25 9.27 22.63
CA LYS A 105 8.53 8.47 21.62
C LYS A 105 8.66 9.09 20.23
N GLU A 106 8.46 10.39 20.11
CA GLU A 106 8.66 11.14 18.86
C GLU A 106 10.12 11.10 18.42
N PHE A 107 11.07 11.22 19.35
CA PHE A 107 12.49 11.06 19.04
C PHE A 107 12.77 9.70 18.40
N TYR A 108 12.24 8.60 18.96
CA TYR A 108 12.41 7.26 18.40
C TYR A 108 11.83 7.15 17.00
N ALA A 109 10.64 7.72 16.77
CA ALA A 109 9.98 7.72 15.47
C ALA A 109 10.78 8.50 14.41
N ASN A 110 11.22 9.72 14.74
CA ASN A 110 11.94 10.61 13.83
C ASN A 110 13.35 10.10 13.46
N HIS A 111 13.96 9.28 14.33
CA HIS A 111 15.29 8.70 14.12
C HIS A 111 15.24 7.22 13.71
N SER A 112 14.06 6.68 13.39
CA SER A 112 13.87 5.28 13.00
C SER A 112 14.45 4.28 14.00
N LEU A 113 14.36 4.59 15.30
CA LEU A 113 14.89 3.77 16.38
C LEU A 113 13.86 2.73 16.83
N ASN A 114 14.08 1.47 16.45
CA ASN A 114 13.30 0.34 16.93
C ASN A 114 13.94 -0.29 18.17
N SER A 115 13.35 -0.06 19.35
CA SER A 115 13.81 -0.65 20.62
C SER A 115 13.61 -2.16 20.70
N GLY A 116 12.84 -2.77 19.81
CA GLY A 116 12.54 -4.21 19.83
C GLY A 116 11.45 -4.60 20.82
N LEU A 117 10.82 -3.64 21.49
CA LEU A 117 9.63 -3.88 22.30
C LEU A 117 8.41 -3.88 21.37
N ASP A 118 7.82 -5.04 21.13
CA ASP A 118 6.49 -5.13 20.55
C ASP A 118 5.46 -5.18 21.68
N GLY A 119 4.41 -4.35 21.62
CA GLY A 119 3.33 -4.35 22.61
C GLY A 119 2.45 -5.61 22.54
N ARG A 120 2.97 -6.70 21.97
CA ARG A 120 2.27 -7.95 21.73
C ARG A 120 2.32 -8.79 22.99
N PHE A 121 1.19 -9.39 23.33
CA PHE A 121 1.17 -10.43 24.35
C PHE A 121 1.97 -11.64 23.87
N LYS A 122 2.82 -12.19 24.74
CA LYS A 122 3.57 -13.42 24.44
C LYS A 122 2.59 -14.57 24.21
N LYS A 123 2.94 -15.51 23.32
CA LYS A 123 2.13 -16.72 23.09
C LYS A 123 1.91 -17.44 24.43
N GLY A 124 0.64 -17.74 24.75
CA GLY A 124 0.25 -18.34 26.03
C GLY A 124 -0.07 -17.32 27.14
N HIS A 125 -0.01 -16.02 26.87
CA HIS A 125 -0.47 -15.00 27.81
C HIS A 125 -1.98 -15.12 28.04
N ILE A 126 -2.37 -15.41 29.28
CA ILE A 126 -3.76 -15.47 29.72
C ILE A 126 -4.12 -14.08 30.27
N PRO A 127 -5.09 -13.35 29.69
CA PRO A 127 -5.54 -12.08 30.23
C PRO A 127 -6.10 -12.27 31.65
N ILE A 128 -5.86 -11.32 32.55
CA ILE A 128 -6.37 -11.35 33.93
C ILE A 128 -7.91 -11.43 33.96
N ASN A 129 -8.57 -10.78 33.00
CA ASN A 129 -10.02 -10.83 32.83
C ASN A 129 -10.46 -11.87 31.78
N GLY A 130 -9.57 -12.78 31.39
CA GLY A 130 -9.87 -13.82 30.41
C GLY A 130 -10.78 -14.87 31.03
N PHE A 131 -11.91 -15.15 30.39
CA PHE A 131 -12.77 -16.26 30.77
C PHE A 131 -12.00 -17.57 30.59
N THR A 132 -11.49 -18.15 31.68
CA THR A 132 -11.11 -19.57 31.70
C THR A 132 -12.38 -20.42 31.66
N SER A 133 -12.26 -21.69 31.26
CA SER A 133 -13.39 -22.65 31.30
C SER A 133 -14.11 -22.66 32.65
N ASP A 134 -13.36 -22.39 33.71
CA ASP A 134 -13.77 -22.53 35.10
C ASP A 134 -14.37 -21.23 35.66
N ASN A 135 -14.13 -20.06 35.02
CA ASN A 135 -14.65 -18.74 35.41
C ASN A 135 -15.71 -18.20 34.44
N LEU A 136 -16.49 -19.09 33.82
CA LEU A 136 -17.58 -18.69 32.94
C LEU A 136 -18.85 -18.34 33.74
N PRO A 137 -19.47 -17.18 33.47
CA PRO A 137 -20.73 -16.82 34.12
C PRO A 137 -21.84 -17.85 33.81
N PRO A 138 -22.77 -18.09 34.75
CA PRO A 138 -23.90 -18.99 34.53
C PRO A 138 -24.66 -18.64 33.25
N GLY A 139 -24.81 -19.60 32.34
CA GLY A 139 -25.44 -19.40 31.02
C GLY A 139 -24.47 -19.23 29.84
N GLY A 140 -23.18 -18.99 30.10
CA GLY A 140 -22.15 -18.88 29.05
C GLY A 140 -21.98 -20.14 28.19
N PHE A 141 -22.43 -21.30 28.69
CA PHE A 141 -22.43 -22.57 27.95
C PHE A 141 -23.72 -22.84 27.18
N LYS A 142 -24.87 -22.30 27.64
CA LYS A 142 -26.20 -22.59 27.07
C LYS A 142 -26.34 -22.07 25.63
N TYR A 143 -25.71 -20.95 25.33
CA TYR A 143 -25.81 -20.26 24.04
C TYR A 143 -24.58 -20.48 23.12
N ARG A 144 -23.64 -21.35 23.51
CA ARG A 144 -22.51 -21.71 22.64
C ARG A 144 -22.98 -22.62 21.52
N PHE A 145 -22.53 -22.32 20.30
CA PHE A 145 -22.63 -23.27 19.20
C PHE A 145 -21.85 -24.54 19.57
N LYS A 146 -22.52 -25.69 19.52
CA LYS A 146 -21.86 -26.99 19.63
C LYS A 146 -21.02 -27.23 18.38
N LYS A 147 -19.92 -27.98 18.50
CA LYS A 147 -19.10 -28.37 17.35
C LYS A 147 -20.00 -29.10 16.33
N GLY A 148 -20.03 -28.61 15.09
CA GLY A 148 -20.89 -29.15 14.02
C GLY A 148 -22.33 -28.66 14.01
N GLN A 149 -22.75 -27.80 14.96
CA GLN A 149 -24.07 -27.21 14.94
C GLN A 149 -24.19 -26.19 13.79
N LYS A 150 -25.03 -26.51 12.81
CA LYS A 150 -25.39 -25.56 11.75
C LYS A 150 -26.16 -24.39 12.33
N CYS A 151 -25.85 -23.17 11.89
CA CYS A 151 -26.59 -21.99 12.30
C CYS A 151 -28.02 -22.03 11.73
N LYS A 152 -28.97 -21.36 12.40
CA LYS A 152 -30.39 -21.34 11.97
C LYS A 152 -30.56 -20.81 10.54
N ASN A 153 -29.68 -19.91 10.11
CA ASN A 153 -29.72 -19.29 8.78
C ASN A 153 -28.95 -20.08 7.72
N HIS A 154 -28.45 -21.28 8.05
CA HIS A 154 -27.77 -22.14 7.10
C HIS A 154 -28.72 -22.54 5.97
N ARG A 155 -28.25 -22.38 4.74
CA ARG A 155 -28.92 -22.86 3.53
C ARG A 155 -28.08 -23.94 2.86
N PRO A 156 -28.66 -25.02 2.32
CA PRO A 156 -27.91 -26.05 1.59
C PRO A 156 -27.34 -25.50 0.28
N VAL A 157 -26.29 -26.15 -0.24
CA VAL A 157 -25.77 -25.91 -1.61
C VAL A 157 -26.92 -26.05 -2.62
N GLY A 158 -26.95 -25.17 -3.62
CA GLY A 158 -28.04 -25.03 -4.59
C GLY A 158 -29.13 -24.03 -4.18
N SER A 159 -29.15 -23.57 -2.93
CA SER A 159 -30.11 -22.54 -2.51
C SER A 159 -29.85 -21.21 -3.20
N GLU A 160 -30.92 -20.48 -3.50
CA GLU A 160 -30.86 -19.14 -4.07
C GLU A 160 -31.19 -18.06 -3.04
N ARG A 161 -30.65 -16.86 -3.23
CA ARG A 161 -31.02 -15.65 -2.48
C ARG A 161 -30.85 -14.41 -3.34
N VAL A 162 -31.59 -13.35 -3.01
CA VAL A 162 -31.38 -12.03 -3.62
C VAL A 162 -30.39 -11.24 -2.76
N SER A 163 -29.35 -10.70 -3.39
CA SER A 163 -28.37 -9.82 -2.76
C SER A 163 -28.97 -8.44 -2.47
N VAL A 164 -28.31 -7.65 -1.61
CA VAL A 164 -28.68 -6.25 -1.34
C VAL A 164 -28.72 -5.42 -2.63
N ASP A 165 -27.89 -5.76 -3.61
CA ASP A 165 -27.84 -5.10 -4.92
C ASP A 165 -28.89 -5.62 -5.93
N GLY A 166 -29.77 -6.53 -5.51
CA GLY A 166 -30.86 -7.09 -6.33
C GLY A 166 -30.45 -8.24 -7.27
N TYR A 167 -29.23 -8.76 -7.19
CA TYR A 167 -28.81 -9.93 -7.99
C TYR A 167 -29.18 -11.24 -7.31
N VAL A 168 -29.53 -12.26 -8.10
CA VAL A 168 -29.71 -13.62 -7.61
C VAL A 168 -28.35 -14.29 -7.41
N GLU A 169 -28.10 -14.79 -6.21
CA GLU A 169 -26.94 -15.60 -5.86
C GLU A 169 -27.36 -17.04 -5.59
N ILE A 170 -26.54 -17.99 -6.03
CA ILE A 170 -26.68 -19.41 -5.74
C ILE A 170 -25.53 -19.88 -4.85
N LYS A 171 -25.85 -20.66 -3.82
CA LYS A 171 -24.84 -21.28 -2.96
C LYS A 171 -24.18 -22.42 -3.73
N VAL A 172 -22.89 -22.31 -4.00
CA VAL A 172 -22.16 -23.31 -4.80
C VAL A 172 -21.42 -24.33 -3.93
N GLU A 173 -20.95 -23.91 -2.74
CA GLU A 173 -20.16 -24.77 -1.85
C GLU A 173 -20.39 -24.43 -0.36
N GLU A 174 -20.04 -25.36 0.52
CA GLU A 174 -20.03 -25.19 1.97
C GLU A 174 -18.74 -24.50 2.46
N PRO A 175 -18.77 -23.75 3.59
CA PRO A 175 -19.91 -23.48 4.45
C PRO A 175 -20.82 -22.33 3.96
N ASN A 176 -20.28 -21.37 3.21
CA ASN A 176 -21.01 -20.15 2.81
C ASN A 176 -20.44 -19.53 1.52
N VAL A 177 -20.18 -20.34 0.50
CA VAL A 177 -19.68 -19.85 -0.80
C VAL A 177 -20.87 -19.59 -1.73
N TRP A 178 -21.14 -18.32 -2.00
CA TRP A 178 -22.20 -17.86 -2.88
C TRP A 178 -21.59 -17.27 -4.15
N ARG A 179 -22.20 -17.55 -5.30
CA ARG A 179 -21.82 -16.96 -6.59
C ARG A 179 -23.06 -16.36 -7.24
N LEU A 180 -22.84 -15.32 -8.05
CA LEU A 180 -23.87 -14.70 -8.87
C LEU A 180 -24.44 -15.73 -9.87
N LYS A 181 -25.75 -15.95 -9.85
CA LYS A 181 -26.43 -16.98 -10.66
C LYS A 181 -26.20 -16.74 -12.16
N GLN A 182 -26.18 -15.48 -12.62
CA GLN A 182 -25.90 -15.16 -14.02
C GLN A 182 -24.52 -15.61 -14.47
N HIS A 183 -23.51 -15.53 -13.62
CA HIS A 183 -22.17 -16.03 -13.95
C HIS A 183 -22.16 -17.55 -14.03
N VAL A 184 -22.83 -18.24 -13.09
CA VAL A 184 -22.92 -19.70 -13.10
C VAL A 184 -23.63 -20.20 -14.36
N VAL A 185 -24.78 -19.62 -14.71
CA VAL A 185 -25.56 -19.99 -15.90
C VAL A 185 -24.79 -19.69 -17.18
N TRP A 186 -24.12 -18.54 -17.27
CA TRP A 186 -23.27 -18.20 -18.41
C TRP A 186 -22.10 -19.17 -18.57
N GLU A 187 -21.38 -19.45 -17.48
CA GLU A 187 -20.21 -20.33 -17.49
C GLU A 187 -20.54 -21.77 -17.89
N GLN A 188 -21.73 -22.26 -17.55
CA GLN A 188 -22.22 -23.58 -17.96
C GLN A 188 -22.43 -23.71 -19.47
N HIS A 189 -22.80 -22.63 -20.16
CA HIS A 189 -23.13 -22.66 -21.59
C HIS A 189 -21.97 -22.15 -22.48
N ASN A 190 -21.35 -21.04 -22.10
CA ASN A 190 -20.38 -20.31 -22.93
C ASN A 190 -18.95 -20.37 -22.38
N GLY A 191 -18.76 -20.95 -21.19
CA GLY A 191 -17.47 -20.97 -20.50
C GLY A 191 -17.15 -19.69 -19.73
N LYS A 192 -15.91 -19.57 -19.25
CA LYS A 192 -15.48 -18.48 -18.37
C LYS A 192 -15.64 -17.11 -19.05
N VAL A 193 -16.24 -16.15 -18.34
CA VAL A 193 -16.34 -14.76 -18.79
C VAL A 193 -14.92 -14.20 -19.03
N PRO A 194 -14.59 -13.73 -20.24
CA PRO A 194 -13.26 -13.22 -20.56
C PRO A 194 -12.86 -12.01 -19.70
N GLU A 195 -11.56 -11.88 -19.42
CA GLU A 195 -11.05 -10.72 -18.71
C GLU A 195 -11.28 -9.42 -19.52
N GLY A 196 -11.57 -8.31 -18.83
CA GLY A 196 -11.87 -7.04 -19.48
C GLY A 196 -13.29 -6.91 -20.05
N THR A 197 -14.15 -7.89 -19.79
CA THR A 197 -15.57 -7.88 -20.19
C THR A 197 -16.51 -7.85 -18.99
N LYS A 198 -17.78 -7.53 -19.24
CA LYS A 198 -18.88 -7.46 -18.27
C LYS A 198 -20.04 -8.30 -18.79
N LEU A 199 -20.62 -9.10 -17.90
CA LEU A 199 -21.86 -9.81 -18.15
C LEU A 199 -23.03 -8.89 -17.77
N ILE A 200 -23.91 -8.61 -18.73
CA ILE A 200 -25.06 -7.71 -18.54
C ILE A 200 -26.38 -8.44 -18.79
N PHE A 201 -27.44 -7.95 -18.15
CA PHE A 201 -28.82 -8.32 -18.45
C PHE A 201 -29.34 -7.39 -19.55
N LEU A 202 -29.96 -7.94 -20.59
CA LEU A 202 -30.47 -7.18 -21.73
C LEU A 202 -31.74 -6.40 -21.39
N ASP A 203 -32.63 -6.98 -20.58
CA ASP A 203 -33.85 -6.34 -20.05
C ASP A 203 -33.63 -5.47 -18.80
N GLY A 204 -32.41 -5.47 -18.24
CA GLY A 204 -32.12 -4.80 -16.96
C GLY A 204 -32.70 -5.48 -15.71
N ASN A 205 -33.49 -6.53 -15.85
CA ASN A 205 -34.04 -7.30 -14.73
C ASN A 205 -33.04 -8.35 -14.24
N LYS A 206 -32.45 -8.07 -13.06
CA LYS A 206 -31.43 -8.92 -12.42
C LYS A 206 -31.95 -10.28 -11.93
N GLU A 207 -33.27 -10.47 -11.90
CA GLU A 207 -33.91 -11.74 -11.54
C GLU A 207 -34.16 -12.65 -12.76
N ASN A 208 -34.22 -12.08 -13.98
CA ASN A 208 -34.40 -12.82 -15.22
C ASN A 208 -33.07 -13.44 -15.70
N VAL A 209 -32.63 -14.49 -15.01
CA VAL A 209 -31.38 -15.20 -15.30
C VAL A 209 -31.61 -16.29 -16.36
N THR A 210 -31.87 -15.88 -17.60
CA THR A 210 -31.98 -16.76 -18.77
C THR A 210 -30.83 -16.51 -19.74
N ILE A 211 -30.29 -17.55 -20.38
CA ILE A 211 -29.11 -17.41 -21.25
C ILE A 211 -29.35 -16.42 -22.41
N GLY A 212 -30.57 -16.35 -22.96
CA GLY A 212 -30.92 -15.41 -24.02
C GLY A 212 -31.03 -13.94 -23.57
N ASN A 213 -31.14 -13.69 -22.26
CA ASN A 213 -31.18 -12.36 -21.65
C ASN A 213 -29.80 -11.90 -21.14
N LEU A 214 -28.78 -12.75 -21.26
CA LEU A 214 -27.43 -12.45 -20.82
C LEU A 214 -26.54 -12.19 -22.04
N GLU A 215 -25.73 -11.15 -21.98
CA GLU A 215 -24.76 -10.82 -23.03
C GLU A 215 -23.45 -10.35 -22.41
N VAL A 216 -22.33 -10.69 -23.04
CA VAL A 216 -21.00 -10.22 -22.62
C VAL A 216 -20.58 -9.03 -23.47
N VAL A 217 -20.22 -7.94 -22.80
CA VAL A 217 -19.85 -6.67 -23.42
C VAL A 217 -18.48 -6.25 -22.90
N THR A 218 -17.62 -5.71 -23.77
CA THR A 218 -16.31 -5.20 -23.35
C THR A 218 -16.45 -3.94 -22.49
N ASN A 219 -15.46 -3.64 -21.64
CA ASN A 219 -15.46 -2.40 -20.85
C ASN A 219 -15.60 -1.13 -21.72
N ASP A 220 -15.01 -1.14 -22.92
CA ASP A 220 -15.05 -0.06 -23.90
C ASP A 220 -16.46 0.17 -24.47
N GLU A 221 -17.13 -0.92 -24.85
CA GLU A 221 -18.51 -0.89 -25.35
C GLU A 221 -19.48 -0.45 -24.25
N MET A 222 -19.32 -0.99 -23.02
CA MET A 222 -20.14 -0.60 -21.88
C MET A 222 -20.01 0.89 -21.55
N LEU A 223 -18.79 1.44 -21.63
CA LEU A 223 -18.55 2.87 -21.46
C LEU A 223 -19.27 3.71 -22.52
N GLU A 224 -19.23 3.29 -23.78
CA GLU A 224 -19.91 3.96 -24.89
C GLU A 224 -21.44 3.92 -24.72
N MET A 225 -21.98 2.76 -24.33
CA MET A 225 -23.40 2.60 -24.05
C MET A 225 -23.88 3.55 -22.95
N ASN A 226 -23.13 3.63 -21.84
CA ASN A 226 -23.48 4.50 -20.71
C ASN A 226 -23.41 5.99 -21.08
N ARG A 227 -22.46 6.40 -21.92
CA ARG A 227 -22.32 7.80 -22.36
C ARG A 227 -23.47 8.26 -23.27
N ASN A 228 -23.94 7.36 -24.12
CA ASN A 228 -24.93 7.65 -25.15
C ASN A 228 -26.36 7.22 -24.76
N GLY A 229 -26.56 6.70 -23.54
CA GLY A 229 -27.88 6.25 -23.07
C GLY A 229 -28.43 5.05 -23.84
N LEU A 230 -27.58 4.15 -24.32
CA LEU A 230 -27.98 3.02 -25.19
C LEU A 230 -28.43 1.78 -24.41
N ARG A 231 -29.01 1.95 -23.23
CA ARG A 231 -29.48 0.87 -22.36
C ARG A 231 -30.97 1.05 -22.14
N TYR A 232 -31.73 0.01 -22.43
CA TYR A 232 -33.19 0.03 -22.44
C TYR A 232 -33.74 -1.14 -21.63
N ASP A 233 -35.03 -1.09 -21.30
CA ASP A 233 -35.74 -2.19 -20.65
C ASP A 233 -36.12 -3.30 -21.64
N ASP A 234 -36.18 -2.98 -22.94
CA ASP A 234 -36.42 -3.96 -24.00
C ASP A 234 -35.10 -4.65 -24.41
N PRO A 235 -35.02 -6.00 -24.37
CA PRO A 235 -33.83 -6.74 -24.74
C PRO A 235 -33.30 -6.45 -26.14
N ASP A 236 -34.20 -6.32 -27.12
CA ASP A 236 -33.82 -6.15 -28.53
C ASP A 236 -33.26 -4.76 -28.77
N PHE A 237 -33.81 -3.74 -28.10
CA PHE A 237 -33.24 -2.39 -28.13
C PHE A 237 -31.86 -2.33 -27.47
N THR A 238 -31.67 -3.02 -26.34
CA THR A 238 -30.35 -3.11 -25.71
C THR A 238 -29.35 -3.84 -26.62
N ARG A 239 -29.76 -4.90 -27.33
CA ARG A 239 -28.92 -5.55 -28.36
C ARG A 239 -28.51 -4.58 -29.47
N THR A 240 -29.46 -3.79 -29.99
CA THR A 240 -29.13 -2.73 -30.96
C THR A 240 -28.19 -1.68 -30.38
N GLY A 241 -28.38 -1.29 -29.11
CA GLY A 241 -27.50 -0.38 -28.39
C GLY A 241 -26.06 -0.89 -28.29
N ILE A 242 -25.88 -2.20 -28.03
CA ILE A 242 -24.57 -2.86 -28.04
C ILE A 242 -23.93 -2.78 -29.43
N LEU A 243 -24.71 -3.02 -30.50
CA LEU A 243 -24.23 -2.92 -31.88
C LEU A 243 -23.79 -1.49 -32.23
N ILE A 244 -24.57 -0.48 -31.86
CA ILE A 244 -24.21 0.94 -32.05
C ILE A 244 -22.90 1.26 -31.31
N ALA A 245 -22.78 0.82 -30.05
CA ALA A 245 -21.56 1.01 -29.26
C ALA A 245 -20.34 0.36 -29.93
N LYS A 246 -20.48 -0.87 -30.45
CA LYS A 246 -19.43 -1.57 -31.21
C LYS A 246 -18.97 -0.77 -32.44
N VAL A 247 -19.93 -0.26 -33.22
CA VAL A 247 -19.64 0.55 -34.41
C VAL A 247 -18.91 1.84 -34.03
N ASN A 248 -19.40 2.58 -33.03
CA ASN A 248 -18.79 3.83 -32.57
C ASN A 248 -17.37 3.61 -32.06
N ARG A 249 -17.14 2.59 -31.23
CA ARG A 249 -15.81 2.25 -30.71
C ARG A 249 -14.83 1.86 -31.82
N THR A 250 -15.30 1.11 -32.81
CA THR A 250 -14.47 0.71 -33.96
C THR A 250 -14.11 1.92 -34.82
N ALA A 251 -15.07 2.81 -35.10
CA ALA A 251 -14.83 4.05 -35.83
C ALA A 251 -13.84 4.98 -35.10
N ALA A 252 -13.98 5.13 -33.78
CA ALA A 252 -13.08 5.94 -32.96
C ALA A 252 -11.66 5.37 -32.91
N LYS A 253 -11.50 4.04 -32.86
CA LYS A 253 -10.18 3.38 -32.91
C LYS A 253 -9.48 3.61 -34.25
N ARG A 254 -10.21 3.59 -35.38
CA ARG A 254 -9.65 3.88 -36.71
C ARG A 254 -9.12 5.31 -36.80
N LYS A 255 -9.91 6.32 -36.41
CA LYS A 255 -9.47 7.72 -36.41
C LYS A 255 -8.18 7.94 -35.61
N ARG A 256 -8.10 7.36 -34.41
CA ARG A 256 -6.89 7.47 -33.55
C ARG A 256 -5.68 6.70 -34.08
N GLY A 257 -5.90 5.70 -34.92
CA GLY A 257 -4.82 4.93 -35.57
C GLY A 257 -4.30 5.58 -36.85
N GLU A 258 -5.06 6.49 -37.46
CA GLU A 258 -4.63 7.33 -38.57
C GLU A 258 -3.80 8.56 -38.10
N ASP A 259 -3.92 8.93 -36.82
CA ASP A 259 -3.20 10.05 -36.18
C ASP A 259 -1.85 9.66 -35.53
N ASN A 260 -1.34 8.44 -35.76
CA ASN A 260 -0.05 7.94 -35.24
C ASN A 260 0.89 7.46 -36.34
#